data_AF-A0A1A7ZKF1-F1
#
_entry.id   AF-A0A1A7ZKF1-F1
#
_cell.length_a   1.000
_cell.length_b   1.000
_cell.length_c   1.000
_cell.angle_alpha   90.00
_cell.angle_beta   90.00
_cell.angle_gamma   90.00
#
_symmetry.space_group_name_H-M   'P 1'
#
loop_
_entity.id
_entity.type
_entity.pdbx_description
1 polymer ?
#
loop_
_entity_poly.entity_id
_entity_poly.type
_entity_poly.pdbx_seq_one_letter_code
_entity_poly.pdbx_strand_id
1 'polypeptide(L)' 'CRNPDGDRIGPWCYTTDPERRYESCNTPQCKDEVCITCNGEDYRGQVDHTVTGKECQRWDQQYPHQHIYQPEKYP' A
#
# COMPACT_ATOMS: atom_id res chain seq x y z
N CYS A 1 1.72 1.12 -2.32
CA CYS A 1 0.80 0.07 -1.80
C CYS A 1 1.55 -1.19 -1.43
N ARG A 2 1.33 -1.75 -0.25
CA ARG A 2 1.96 -3.01 0.25
C ARG A 2 0.96 -3.79 1.10
N ASN A 3 1.27 -5.06 1.37
CA ASN A 3 0.45 -5.91 2.25
C ASN A 3 1.31 -6.57 3.35
N PRO A 4 1.80 -5.80 4.33
CA PRO A 4 2.67 -6.33 5.38
C PRO A 4 1.96 -7.25 6.39
N ASP A 5 0.63 -7.18 6.46
CA ASP A 5 -0.23 -7.93 7.39
C ASP A 5 -0.90 -9.15 6.74
N GLY A 6 -0.64 -9.38 5.46
CA GLY A 6 -1.18 -10.50 4.71
C GLY A 6 -2.70 -10.44 4.50
N ASP A 7 -3.29 -9.24 4.48
CA ASP A 7 -4.72 -9.01 4.32
C ASP A 7 -5.24 -9.67 3.03
N ARG A 8 -6.29 -10.48 3.14
CA ARG A 8 -6.91 -11.22 2.03
C ARG A 8 -7.49 -10.34 0.93
N ILE A 9 -7.76 -9.07 1.21
CA ILE A 9 -8.35 -8.10 0.27
C ILE A 9 -7.31 -7.61 -0.74
N GLY A 10 -6.02 -7.56 -0.36
CA GLY A 10 -4.94 -7.10 -1.22
C GLY A 10 -4.10 -5.98 -0.61
N PRO A 11 -3.16 -5.42 -1.37
CA PRO A 11 -2.27 -4.36 -0.88
C PRO A 11 -3.01 -3.04 -0.69
N TRP A 12 -2.62 -2.35 0.38
CA TRP A 12 -3.18 -1.09 0.82
C TRP A 12 -2.06 -0.07 1.08
N CYS A 13 -2.44 1.16 1.38
CA CYS A 13 -1.51 2.18 1.88
C CYS A 13 -2.21 3.14 2.82
N TYR A 14 -1.43 3.82 3.67
CA TYR A 14 -1.89 5.04 4.32
C TYR A 14 -2.12 6.10 3.25
N THR A 15 -3.20 6.87 3.36
CA THR A 15 -3.51 7.90 2.34
C THR A 15 -2.99 9.27 2.79
N THR A 16 -2.76 10.20 1.88
CA THR A 16 -2.41 11.58 2.26
C THR A 16 -3.59 12.40 2.79
N ASP A 17 -4.80 11.83 2.79
CA ASP A 17 -6.02 12.45 3.30
C ASP A 17 -6.15 12.24 4.83
N PRO A 18 -6.24 13.30 5.64
CA PRO A 18 -6.38 13.20 7.10
C PRO A 18 -7.70 12.56 7.54
N GLU A 19 -8.76 12.60 6.73
CA GLU A 19 -10.06 11.98 7.06
C GLU A 19 -10.08 10.48 6.76
N ARG A 20 -9.11 9.99 5.97
CA ARG A 20 -9.05 8.58 5.55
C ARG A 20 -7.67 7.99 5.82
N ARG A 21 -7.56 7.33 6.96
CA ARG A 21 -6.30 6.77 7.45
C ARG A 21 -5.63 5.81 6.46
N TYR A 22 -6.36 4.84 5.92
CA TYR A 22 -5.82 3.88 4.95
C TYR A 22 -6.88 3.48 3.94
N GLU A 23 -6.43 2.99 2.79
CA GLU A 23 -7.31 2.51 1.73
C GLU A 23 -6.61 1.43 0.91
N SER A 24 -7.40 0.50 0.37
CA SER A 24 -6.91 -0.50 -0.58
C SER A 24 -6.48 0.19 -1.88
N CYS A 25 -5.50 -0.41 -2.56
CA CYS A 25 -5.03 0.11 -3.84
C CYS A 25 -5.60 -0.66 -5.01
N ASN A 26 -6.04 0.06 -6.05
CA ASN A 26 -6.50 -0.57 -7.29
C ASN A 26 -5.28 -1.00 -8.08
N THR A 27 -4.81 -2.17 -7.73
CA THR A 27 -3.64 -2.80 -8.28
C THR A 27 -4.15 -3.82 -9.30
N PRO A 28 -3.83 -3.66 -10.59
CA PRO A 28 -4.37 -4.52 -11.62
C PRO A 28 -3.94 -5.97 -11.37
N GLN A 29 -4.89 -6.90 -11.33
CA GLN A 29 -4.57 -8.32 -11.40
C GLN A 29 -3.98 -8.60 -12.79
N CYS A 30 -2.71 -8.98 -12.77
CA CYS A 30 -1.73 -9.19 -13.86
C CYS A 30 -2.19 -8.86 -15.30
N LYS A 31 -1.68 -7.72 -15.82
CA LYS A 31 -1.34 -7.58 -17.26
C LYS A 31 0.00 -6.86 -17.51
N ASP A 32 0.63 -6.27 -16.48
CA ASP A 32 1.93 -5.60 -16.55
C ASP A 32 2.93 -6.16 -15.52
N GLU A 33 4.22 -6.02 -15.82
CA GLU A 33 5.40 -6.78 -15.36
C GLU A 33 5.65 -6.93 -13.84
N VAL A 34 4.85 -6.31 -12.97
CA VAL A 34 4.88 -6.59 -11.52
C VAL A 34 3.45 -6.76 -11.03
N CYS A 35 3.05 -7.99 -10.78
CA CYS A 35 1.69 -8.29 -10.34
C CYS A 35 1.63 -8.86 -8.92
N ILE A 36 0.42 -8.80 -8.38
CA ILE A 36 0.11 -9.28 -7.04
C ILE A 36 -0.09 -10.78 -7.12
N THR A 37 0.82 -11.52 -6.50
CA THR A 37 0.60 -12.92 -6.18
C THR A 37 -0.15 -13.01 -4.86
N CYS A 38 -1.17 -13.89 -4.82
CA CYS A 38 -2.01 -14.09 -3.64
C CYS A 38 -2.64 -12.77 -3.12
N ASN A 39 -2.27 -12.35 -1.92
CA ASN A 39 -2.73 -11.14 -1.26
C ASN A 39 -1.80 -9.93 -1.51
N GLY A 40 -0.65 -10.09 -2.18
CA GLY A 40 0.29 -9.01 -2.44
C GLY A 40 1.33 -8.78 -1.34
N GLU A 41 1.57 -9.77 -0.49
CA GLU A 41 2.65 -9.77 0.50
C GLU A 41 4.02 -9.55 -0.17
N ASP A 42 4.23 -10.18 -1.33
CA ASP A 42 5.45 -10.04 -2.14
C ASP A 42 5.37 -8.92 -3.19
N TYR A 43 4.29 -8.14 -3.22
CA TYR A 43 4.10 -7.11 -4.23
C TYR A 43 5.16 -6.00 -4.11
N ARG A 44 6.09 -5.94 -5.06
CA ARG A 44 7.15 -4.92 -5.16
C ARG A 44 6.92 -3.89 -6.29
N GLY A 45 5.70 -3.79 -6.81
CA GLY A 45 5.37 -2.89 -7.91
C GLY A 45 5.34 -1.40 -7.51
N GLN A 46 5.21 -0.54 -8.53
CA GLN A 46 5.31 0.92 -8.42
C GLN A 46 3.98 1.64 -8.14
N VAL A 47 2.88 0.91 -7.92
CA VAL A 47 1.58 1.56 -7.66
C VAL A 47 1.60 2.34 -6.35
N ASP A 48 1.31 3.63 -6.48
CA ASP A 48 1.40 4.69 -5.48
C ASP A 48 0.06 5.42 -5.25
N HIS A 49 -1.03 5.00 -5.91
CA HIS A 49 -2.37 5.54 -5.72
C HIS A 49 -3.37 4.47 -5.25
N THR A 50 -4.35 4.87 -4.41
CA THR A 50 -5.42 4.02 -3.89
C THR A 50 -6.49 3.71 -4.95
N VAL A 51 -7.45 2.83 -4.64
CA VAL A 51 -8.58 2.52 -5.56
C VAL A 51 -9.37 3.77 -5.94
N THR A 52 -9.53 4.70 -5.01
CA THR A 52 -10.26 5.95 -5.26
C THR A 52 -9.36 7.06 -5.78
N GLY A 53 -8.11 6.75 -6.12
CA GLY A 53 -7.15 7.69 -6.70
C GLY A 53 -6.43 8.58 -5.70
N LYS A 54 -6.46 8.28 -4.39
CA LYS A 54 -5.69 9.05 -3.40
C LYS A 54 -4.22 8.66 -3.45
N GLU A 55 -3.34 9.63 -3.28
CA GLU A 55 -1.91 9.38 -3.19
C GLU A 55 -1.55 8.63 -1.90
N CYS A 56 -0.69 7.63 -2.03
CA CYS A 56 -0.19 6.87 -0.89
C CYS A 56 0.88 7.67 -0.13
N GLN A 57 0.73 7.73 1.19
CA GLN A 57 1.79 8.18 2.07
C GLN A 57 3.00 7.24 1.95
N ARG A 58 4.20 7.81 1.90
CA ARG A 58 5.45 7.05 1.89
C ARG A 58 5.65 6.32 3.22
N TRP A 59 6.12 5.08 3.18
CA TRP A 59 6.30 4.24 4.37
C TRP A 59 7.36 4.76 5.36
N ASP A 60 8.30 5.59 4.91
CA ASP A 60 9.29 6.26 5.76
C ASP A 60 8.76 7.58 6.37
N GLN A 61 7.53 7.99 6.06
CA GLN A 61 6.90 9.19 6.61
C GLN A 61 5.92 8.83 7.72
N GLN A 62 5.80 9.70 8.72
CA GLN A 62 4.87 9.54 9.85
C GLN A 62 3.73 10.57 9.83
N TYR A 63 3.62 11.32 8.75
CA TYR A 63 2.59 12.32 8.52
C TYR A 63 1.99 12.12 7.12
N PRO A 64 0.65 12.25 6.95
CA PRO A 64 -0.35 12.59 7.97
C PRO A 64 -0.66 11.47 8.97
N HIS A 65 -0.40 10.21 8.63
CA HIS A 65 -0.74 9.08 9.48
C HIS A 65 0.51 8.46 10.10
N GLN A 66 0.57 8.50 11.43
CA GLN A 66 1.60 7.77 12.18
C GLN A 66 1.34 6.27 12.12
N HIS A 67 2.39 5.47 11.93
CA HIS A 67 2.30 4.01 11.84
C HIS A 67 3.59 3.29 12.23
N ILE A 68 3.45 2.02 12.59
CA ILE A 68 4.56 1.16 13.04
C ILE A 68 5.33 0.50 11.89
N TYR A 69 4.76 0.49 10.68
CA TYR A 69 5.32 -0.15 9.48
C TYR A 69 6.41 0.70 8.81
N GLN A 70 7.48 0.95 9.55
CA GLN A 70 8.65 1.67 9.06
C GLN A 70 9.60 0.71 8.33
N PRO A 71 10.18 1.08 7.17
CA PRO A 71 11.09 0.23 6.41
C PRO A 71 12.28 -0.29 7.22
N GLU A 72 12.75 0.48 8.21
CA GLU A 72 13.85 0.08 9.09
C GLU A 72 13.50 -1.11 9.99
N LYS A 73 12.21 -1.28 10.32
CA LYS A 73 11.70 -2.41 11.11
C LYS A 73 11.22 -3.58 10.25
N TYR A 74 10.89 -3.31 8.99
CA TYR A 74 10.34 -4.27 8.04
C TYR A 74 11.06 -4.13 6.68
N PRO A 75 12.32 -4.61 6.57
CA PRO A 75 13.13 -4.52 5.36
C PRO A 75 12.65 -5.39 4.20
#